data_AF-A0A7C3MCJ2-F1
#
_entry.id   AF-A0A7C3MCJ2-F1
#
_cell.length_a   1.000
_cell.length_b   1.000
_cell.length_c   1.000
_cell.angle_alpha   90.00
_cell.angle_beta   90.00
_cell.angle_gamma   90.00
#
_symmetry.space_group_name_H-M   'P 1'
#
loop_
_entity.id
_entity.type
_entity.pdbx_description
1 polymer ?
#
loop_
_entity_poly.entity_id
_entity_poly.type
_entity_poly.pdbx_seq_one_letter_code
_entity_poly.pdbx_strand_id
1 'polypeptide(L)'
;MLIETAEKSGRILAIFQQSRYALYFQQIKKVIKSGVLGRIVQISIAFNGFSRRCDWQTLRRFYGGSLLNTGPHPLDQALHLLNTDKMPEVTCVMDRVNTCGDAEDFVKLLLHTPGKPLIGPGLTDSIQGK
;
A
#
# COMPACT_ATOMS: atom_id res chain seq x y z
N MET A 1 23.16 -5.92 -3.54
CA MET A 1 21.83 -5.73 -2.88
C MET A 1 21.41 -7.00 -2.16
N LEU A 2 20.43 -6.97 -1.23
CA LEU A 2 19.98 -8.15 -0.48
C LEU A 2 19.55 -9.33 -1.38
N ILE A 3 18.85 -9.07 -2.49
CA ILE A 3 18.43 -10.09 -3.46
C ILE A 3 19.65 -10.80 -4.05
N GLU A 4 20.59 -10.02 -4.60
CA GLU A 4 21.84 -10.51 -5.16
C GLU A 4 22.70 -11.26 -4.12
N THR A 5 22.72 -10.81 -2.86
CA THR A 5 23.42 -11.51 -1.78
C THR A 5 22.79 -12.86 -1.47
N ALA A 6 21.46 -12.94 -1.47
CA ALA A 6 20.73 -14.20 -1.27
C ALA A 6 21.04 -15.20 -2.40
N GLU A 7 21.05 -14.74 -3.65
CA GLU A 7 21.44 -15.53 -4.82
C GLU A 7 22.88 -16.03 -4.71
N LYS A 8 23.85 -15.15 -4.44
CA LYS A 8 25.27 -15.51 -4.30
C LYS A 8 25.54 -16.46 -3.13
N SER A 9 24.76 -16.38 -2.06
CA SER A 9 24.93 -17.22 -0.87
C SER A 9 24.13 -18.53 -0.91
N GLY A 10 23.31 -18.75 -1.95
CA GLY A 10 22.43 -19.90 -2.04
C GLY A 10 21.37 -19.95 -0.92
N ARG A 11 20.97 -18.78 -0.40
CA ARG A 11 19.99 -18.66 0.68
C ARG A 11 18.68 -18.06 0.17
N ILE A 12 17.59 -18.43 0.83
CA ILE A 12 16.25 -17.92 0.52
C ILE A 12 16.07 -16.57 1.24
N LEU A 13 15.81 -15.51 0.48
CA LEU A 13 15.33 -14.24 1.00
C LEU A 13 13.79 -14.26 0.98
N ALA A 14 13.18 -14.42 2.15
CA ALA A 14 11.73 -14.37 2.31
C ALA A 14 11.30 -13.01 2.87
N ILE A 15 10.53 -12.25 2.08
CA ILE A 15 9.94 -10.98 2.54
C ILE A 15 8.62 -11.28 3.25
N PHE A 16 8.48 -10.78 4.47
CA PHE A 16 7.26 -10.97 5.25
C PHE A 16 6.16 -10.01 4.78
N GLN A 17 5.22 -10.55 3.98
CA GLN A 17 4.05 -9.84 3.45
C GLN A 17 2.75 -10.44 4.03
N GLN A 18 2.56 -10.32 5.35
CA GLN A 18 1.44 -10.95 6.05
C GLN A 18 0.06 -10.49 5.57
N SER A 19 -0.05 -9.25 5.07
CA SER A 19 -1.31 -8.68 4.61
C SER A 19 -1.92 -9.44 3.43
N ARG A 20 -1.10 -10.21 2.70
CA ARG A 20 -1.59 -11.14 1.67
C ARG A 20 -2.45 -12.27 2.25
N TYR A 21 -2.22 -12.66 3.50
CA TYR A 21 -2.92 -13.78 4.15
C TYR A 21 -4.14 -13.33 4.96
N ALA A 22 -4.44 -12.04 4.98
CA ALA A 22 -5.62 -11.53 5.66
C ALA A 22 -6.89 -12.17 5.09
N LEU A 23 -7.78 -12.64 5.98
CA LEU A 23 -8.99 -13.39 5.59
C LEU A 23 -9.87 -12.60 4.60
N TYR A 24 -10.06 -11.30 4.85
CA TYR A 24 -10.84 -10.44 3.96
C TYR A 24 -10.22 -10.38 2.55
N PHE A 25 -8.90 -10.27 2.45
CA PHE A 25 -8.21 -10.15 1.17
C PHE A 25 -8.29 -11.46 0.38
N GLN A 26 -8.14 -12.59 1.06
CA GLN A 26 -8.32 -13.91 0.45
C GLN A 26 -9.75 -14.12 -0.08
N GLN A 27 -10.77 -13.65 0.63
CA GLN A 27 -12.15 -13.71 0.15
C GLN A 27 -12.39 -12.77 -1.04
N ILE A 28 -11.88 -11.54 -1.02
CA ILE A 28 -11.94 -10.61 -2.15
C ILE A 28 -11.34 -11.25 -3.41
N LYS A 29 -10.17 -11.89 -3.29
CA LYS A 29 -9.53 -12.61 -4.40
C LYS A 29 -10.42 -13.73 -4.95
N LYS A 30 -11.11 -14.49 -4.09
CA LYS A 30 -12.05 -15.53 -4.53
C LYS A 30 -13.22 -14.94 -5.30
N VAL A 31 -13.81 -13.85 -4.82
CA VAL A 31 -14.93 -13.16 -5.48
C VAL A 31 -14.50 -12.63 -6.85
N ILE A 32 -13.35 -11.94 -6.92
CA ILE A 32 -12.81 -11.44 -8.20
C ILE A 32 -12.54 -12.61 -9.17
N LYS A 33 -11.91 -13.68 -8.68
CA LYS A 33 -11.61 -14.87 -9.49
C LYS A 33 -12.87 -15.59 -9.98
N SER A 34 -13.96 -15.55 -9.21
CA SER A 34 -15.23 -16.19 -9.60
C SER A 34 -15.87 -15.56 -10.84
N GLY A 35 -15.51 -14.31 -11.17
CA GLY A 35 -16.06 -13.59 -12.31
C GLY A 35 -17.49 -13.07 -12.11
N VAL A 36 -18.10 -13.28 -10.93
CA VAL A 36 -19.48 -12.85 -10.64
C VAL A 36 -19.70 -11.33 -10.79
N LEU A 37 -18.64 -10.54 -10.64
CA LEU A 37 -18.65 -9.08 -10.79
C LEU A 37 -18.42 -8.62 -12.24
N GLY A 38 -18.19 -9.53 -13.17
CA GLY A 38 -17.83 -9.21 -14.55
C GLY A 38 -16.49 -8.46 -14.65
N ARG A 39 -16.43 -7.47 -15.55
CA ARG A 39 -15.23 -6.65 -15.77
C ARG A 39 -15.08 -5.61 -14.66
N ILE A 40 -14.06 -5.78 -13.83
CA ILE A 40 -13.70 -4.79 -12.80
C ILE A 40 -13.12 -3.54 -13.47
N VAL A 41 -13.69 -2.38 -13.18
CA VAL A 41 -13.24 -1.08 -13.71
C VAL A 41 -12.36 -0.34 -12.70
N GLN A 42 -12.68 -0.45 -11.41
CA GLN A 42 -12.00 0.25 -10.34
C GLN A 42 -11.92 -0.60 -9.08
N ILE A 43 -10.82 -0.47 -8.33
CA ILE A 43 -10.65 -1.00 -6.99
C ILE A 43 -10.21 0.13 -6.06
N SER A 44 -10.96 0.35 -4.99
CA SER A 44 -10.63 1.34 -3.97
C SER A 44 -10.25 0.63 -2.67
N ILE A 45 -9.06 0.94 -2.16
CA ILE A 45 -8.53 0.39 -0.92
C ILE A 45 -8.38 1.57 0.05
N ALA A 46 -8.95 1.46 1.24
CA ALA A 46 -8.93 2.53 2.24
C ALA A 46 -8.43 1.96 3.57
N PHE A 47 -7.23 2.37 3.95
CA PHE A 47 -6.67 2.12 5.28
C PHE A 47 -6.69 3.45 6.00
N ASN A 48 -7.81 3.74 6.65
CA ASN A 48 -8.03 5.02 7.29
C ASN A 48 -8.17 4.83 8.80
N GLY A 49 -7.61 5.75 9.56
CA GLY A 49 -7.69 5.84 11.01
C GLY A 49 -7.52 7.29 11.46
N PHE A 50 -7.73 7.52 12.74
CA PHE A 50 -7.40 8.78 13.38
C PHE A 50 -6.45 8.49 14.54
N SER A 51 -5.23 9.00 14.44
CA SER A 51 -4.23 8.89 15.50
C SER A 51 -3.33 10.11 15.52
N ARG A 52 -2.87 10.48 16.71
CA ARG A 52 -1.72 11.37 16.90
C ARG A 52 -0.54 10.51 17.24
N ARG A 53 0.51 10.58 16.42
CA ARG A 53 1.76 9.86 16.66
C ARG A 53 2.89 10.87 16.80
N CYS A 54 3.81 10.56 17.72
CA CYS A 54 4.94 11.41 18.07
C CYS A 54 6.15 10.51 18.43
N ASP A 55 6.42 9.53 17.57
CA ASP A 55 7.55 8.60 17.68
C ASP A 55 8.48 8.73 16.46
N TRP A 56 9.52 7.90 16.37
CA TRP A 56 10.51 7.96 15.29
C TRP A 56 9.89 7.79 13.89
N GLN A 57 8.73 7.14 13.76
CA GLN A 57 8.05 6.92 12.48
C GLN A 57 7.45 8.21 11.93
N THR A 58 7.41 9.26 12.73
CA THR A 58 6.97 10.59 12.33
C THR A 58 8.11 11.46 11.77
N LEU A 59 9.36 10.96 11.83
CA LEU A 59 10.55 11.73 11.48
C LEU A 59 11.19 11.23 10.20
N ARG A 60 11.34 12.10 9.19
CA ARG A 60 11.95 11.75 7.89
C ARG A 60 13.40 11.32 8.03
N ARG A 61 14.13 11.84 9.02
CA ARG A 61 15.52 11.42 9.32
C ARG A 61 15.66 9.94 9.67
N PHE A 62 14.57 9.28 10.05
CA PHE A 62 14.50 7.85 10.35
C PHE A 62 13.70 7.07 9.30
N TYR A 63 13.53 7.63 8.09
CA TYR A 63 12.69 7.07 7.04
C TYR A 63 11.24 6.85 7.50
N GLY A 64 10.76 7.74 8.37
CA GLY A 64 9.37 7.79 8.80
C GLY A 64 8.42 8.28 7.70
N GLY A 65 7.13 8.17 7.98
CA GLY A 65 6.04 8.50 7.08
C GLY A 65 5.02 7.36 6.98
N SER A 66 3.74 7.70 6.92
CA SER A 66 2.68 6.70 6.82
C SER A 66 2.83 5.84 5.56
N LEU A 67 3.32 6.39 4.44
CA LEU A 67 3.54 5.61 3.22
C LEU A 67 4.61 4.53 3.42
N LEU A 68 5.67 4.82 4.18
CA LEU A 68 6.76 3.88 4.43
C LEU A 68 6.46 2.89 5.57
N ASN A 69 5.69 3.32 6.57
CA ASN A 69 5.37 2.49 7.73
C ASN A 69 4.16 1.56 7.47
N THR A 70 3.01 2.13 7.14
CA THR A 70 1.74 1.39 7.00
C THR A 70 1.42 1.12 5.54
N GLY A 71 1.79 2.04 4.66
CA GLY A 71 1.53 2.00 3.22
C GLY A 71 1.95 0.73 2.48
N PRO A 72 3.03 0.00 2.87
CA PRO A 72 3.38 -1.25 2.18
C PRO A 72 2.26 -2.30 2.23
N HIS A 73 1.42 -2.30 3.27
CA HIS A 73 0.31 -3.26 3.39
C HIS A 73 -0.77 -3.09 2.31
N PRO A 74 -1.46 -1.92 2.19
CA PRO A 74 -2.43 -1.72 1.13
C PRO A 74 -1.79 -1.64 -0.26
N LEU A 75 -0.55 -1.15 -0.37
CA LEU A 75 0.14 -1.08 -1.67
C LEU A 75 0.48 -2.47 -2.21
N ASP A 76 0.96 -3.38 -1.36
CA ASP A 76 1.20 -4.77 -1.76
C ASP A 76 -0.10 -5.45 -2.24
N GLN A 77 -1.20 -5.26 -1.52
CA GLN A 77 -2.51 -5.76 -1.94
C GLN A 77 -2.97 -5.14 -3.26
N ALA A 78 -2.76 -3.84 -3.47
CA ALA A 78 -3.08 -3.14 -4.71
C ALA A 78 -2.31 -3.72 -5.90
N LEU A 79 -0.99 -3.88 -5.77
CA LEU A 79 -0.14 -4.45 -6.80
C LEU A 79 -0.50 -5.91 -7.10
N HIS A 80 -0.83 -6.68 -6.07
CA HIS A 80 -1.28 -8.06 -6.21
C HIS A 80 -2.60 -8.16 -7.00
N LEU A 81 -3.53 -7.21 -6.79
CA LEU A 81 -4.80 -7.15 -7.53
C LEU A 81 -4.62 -6.62 -8.97
N LEU A 82 -3.68 -5.70 -9.18
CA LEU A 82 -3.32 -5.21 -10.51
C LEU A 82 -2.78 -6.33 -11.40
N ASN A 83 -1.99 -7.23 -10.77
CA ASN A 83 -1.46 -8.46 -11.37
C ASN A 83 -0.76 -8.17 -12.70
N THR A 84 0.30 -7.36 -12.66
CA THR A 84 1.10 -6.98 -13.81
C THR A 84 2.57 -6.86 -13.42
N ASP A 85 3.45 -7.24 -14.34
CA ASP A 85 4.90 -7.06 -14.19
C ASP A 85 5.38 -5.69 -14.70
N LYS A 86 4.47 -4.88 -15.27
CA LYS A 86 4.77 -3.53 -15.75
C LYS A 86 4.62 -2.53 -14.61
N MET A 87 5.50 -1.54 -14.58
CA MET A 87 5.35 -0.42 -13.65
C MET A 87 4.06 0.36 -14.00
N PRO A 88 3.09 0.48 -13.08
CA PRO A 88 1.92 1.31 -13.31
C PRO A 88 2.31 2.79 -13.38
N GLU A 89 1.49 3.57 -14.05
CA GLU A 89 1.50 5.03 -13.87
C GLU A 89 1.03 5.33 -12.44
N VAL A 90 1.82 6.09 -11.70
CA VAL A 90 1.56 6.42 -10.30
C VAL A 90 1.30 7.91 -10.16
N THR A 91 0.13 8.25 -9.65
CA THR A 91 -0.13 9.59 -9.09
C THR A 91 -0.14 9.48 -7.57
N CYS A 92 0.61 10.33 -6.89
CA CYS A 92 0.72 10.34 -5.44
C CYS A 92 0.49 11.75 -4.91
N VAL A 93 -0.41 11.86 -3.93
CA VAL A 93 -0.62 13.06 -3.13
C VAL A 93 -0.32 12.69 -1.69
N MET A 94 0.54 13.47 -1.05
CA MET A 94 0.92 13.29 0.35
C MET A 94 0.73 14.60 1.09
N ASP A 95 0.31 14.52 2.34
CA ASP A 95 0.18 15.68 3.22
C ASP A 95 0.51 15.30 4.67
N ARG A 96 0.77 16.32 5.48
CA ARG A 96 1.07 16.22 6.89
C ARG A 96 0.04 16.99 7.70
N VAL A 97 -0.83 16.27 8.40
CA VAL A 97 -2.06 16.79 8.99
C VAL A 97 -2.02 16.81 10.53
N ASN A 98 -1.62 15.71 11.19
CA ASN A 98 -1.79 15.53 12.64
C ASN A 98 -0.57 14.96 13.37
N THR A 99 0.41 14.43 12.64
CA THR A 99 1.66 13.90 13.19
C THR A 99 2.55 15.00 13.78
N CYS A 100 3.21 14.69 14.91
CA CYS A 100 4.10 15.62 15.60
C CYS A 100 5.44 15.88 14.86
N GLY A 101 5.80 15.00 13.92
CA GLY A 101 7.07 15.07 13.20
C GLY A 101 6.99 15.82 11.87
N ASP A 102 7.97 15.57 11.00
CA ASP A 102 8.12 16.19 9.68
C ASP A 102 7.76 15.25 8.51
N ALA A 103 7.38 14.00 8.78
CA ALA A 103 6.92 13.04 7.78
C ALA A 103 5.41 13.15 7.49
N GLU A 104 4.96 12.61 6.35
CA GLU A 104 3.56 12.59 5.95
C GLU A 104 2.72 11.58 6.78
N ASP A 105 1.44 11.89 6.97
CA ASP A 105 0.45 11.01 7.62
C ASP A 105 -0.87 10.89 6.83
N PHE A 106 -0.98 11.62 5.73
CA PHE A 106 -1.99 11.46 4.69
C PHE A 106 -1.34 11.07 3.37
N VAL A 107 -1.87 10.03 2.71
CA VAL A 107 -1.39 9.56 1.41
C VAL A 107 -2.55 9.09 0.54
N LYS A 108 -2.61 9.61 -0.68
CA LYS A 108 -3.52 9.13 -1.73
C LYS A 108 -2.72 8.71 -2.95
N LEU A 109 -2.89 7.45 -3.35
CA LEU A 109 -2.31 6.89 -4.55
C LEU A 109 -3.39 6.59 -5.60
N LEU A 110 -3.01 6.73 -6.86
CA LEU A 110 -3.73 6.19 -8.02
C LEU A 110 -2.72 5.44 -8.87
N LEU A 111 -3.04 4.17 -9.16
CA LEU A 111 -2.27 3.26 -9.99
C LEU A 111 -3.07 2.98 -11.27
N HIS A 112 -2.49 3.32 -12.41
CA HIS A 112 -3.10 3.11 -13.71
C HIS A 112 -2.23 2.20 -14.57
N THR A 113 -2.87 1.25 -15.26
CA THR A 113 -2.23 0.39 -16.26
C THR A 113 -3.24 0.10 -17.37
N PRO A 114 -2.90 0.33 -18.64
CA PRO A 114 -3.82 0.09 -19.75
C PRO A 114 -4.39 -1.33 -19.75
N GLY A 115 -5.71 -1.44 -19.92
CA GLY A 115 -6.42 -2.73 -19.93
C GLY A 115 -6.61 -3.38 -18.55
N LYS A 116 -6.22 -2.70 -17.47
CA LYS A 116 -6.42 -3.14 -16.08
C LYS A 116 -7.35 -2.19 -15.32
N PRO A 117 -7.92 -2.61 -14.19
CA PRO A 117 -8.70 -1.71 -13.34
C PRO A 117 -7.85 -0.54 -12.83
N LEU A 118 -8.47 0.64 -12.69
CA LEU A 118 -7.86 1.75 -11.94
C LEU A 118 -7.83 1.37 -10.46
N ILE A 119 -6.67 1.43 -9.80
CA ILE A 119 -6.56 1.09 -8.37
C ILE A 119 -6.15 2.32 -7.58
N GLY A 120 -6.96 2.71 -6.61
CA GLY A 120 -6.70 3.89 -5.77
C GLY A 120 -6.52 3.53 -4.30
N PRO A 121 -5.34 3.04 -3.86
CA PRO A 121 -5.08 2.86 -2.44
C PRO A 121 -4.95 4.22 -1.76
N GLY A 122 -5.73 4.41 -0.69
CA GLY A 122 -5.63 5.54 0.22
C GLY A 122 -5.17 5.05 1.59
N LEU A 123 -4.28 5.83 2.19
CA LEU A 123 -3.86 5.69 3.56
C LEU A 123 -4.07 7.03 4.25
N THR A 124 -4.81 7.04 5.35
CA THR A 124 -5.02 8.27 6.13
C THR A 124 -4.93 7.88 7.59
N ASP A 125 -3.83 8.21 8.26
CA ASP A 125 -3.70 7.96 9.71
C ASP A 125 -4.22 9.15 10.54
N SER A 126 -4.71 10.19 9.87
CA SER A 126 -5.18 11.43 10.45
C SER A 126 -6.27 12.09 9.60
N ILE A 127 -7.52 11.88 9.99
CA ILE A 127 -8.62 12.72 9.50
C ILE A 127 -8.53 14.06 10.21
N GLN A 128 -8.53 15.17 9.45
CA GLN A 128 -8.66 16.51 10.02
C GLN A 128 -10.05 16.64 10.64
N GLY A 129 -10.15 16.36 11.95
CA GLY A 129 -11.30 16.76 12.75
C GLY A 129 -11.36 18.28 12.76
N LYS A 130 -12.54 18.84 12.47
CA LYS A 130 -12.81 20.28 12.63
C LYS A 130 -12.44 20.77 14.02
#